data_AF-A0A1U7ITS4-F1
#
_entry.id   AF-A0A1U7ITS4-F1
#
_cell.length_a   1.000
_cell.length_b   1.000
_cell.length_c   1.000
_cell.angle_alpha   90.00
_cell.angle_beta   90.00
_cell.angle_gamma   90.00
#
_symmetry.space_group_name_H-M   'P 1'
#
loop_
_entity.id
_entity.type
_entity.pdbx_description
1 polymer ?
#
loop_
_entity_poly.entity_id
_entity_poly.type
_entity_poly.pdbx_seq_one_letter_code
_entity_poly.pdbx_strand_id
1 'polypeptide(L)'
;MQAYKLKGKVDEAGNLAVTESVKIPPGDVEIIVLQTVTQIDNATEAKVEVEAEVPKKKVEYRTKAFRDLLENAPPVPSDFDPEQAKWEYLKEKHNL
;
A
#
# COMPACT_ATOMS: atom_id res chain seq x y z
N MET A 1 -19.73 -1.64 20.62
CA MET A 1 -18.29 -1.94 20.48
C MET A 1 -17.56 -0.64 20.20
N GLN A 2 -16.50 -0.34 20.96
CA GLN A 2 -15.68 0.86 20.76
C GLN A 2 -14.29 0.42 20.30
N ALA A 3 -13.78 1.04 19.25
CA ALA A 3 -12.45 0.77 18.71
C ALA A 3 -11.57 2.01 18.86
N TYR A 4 -10.29 1.79 19.14
CA TYR A 4 -9.28 2.84 19.24
C TYR A 4 -8.26 2.65 18.10
N LYS A 5 -8.02 3.71 17.34
CA LYS A 5 -6.93 3.74 16.36
C LYS A 5 -5.73 4.38 17.02
N LEU A 6 -4.70 3.57 17.26
CA LEU A 6 -3.45 3.99 17.90
C LEU A 6 -2.29 3.76 16.94
N LYS A 7 -1.25 4.58 17.07
CA LYS A 7 0.01 4.32 16.38
C LYS A 7 0.86 3.37 17.21
N GLY A 8 1.26 2.27 16.59
CA GLY A 8 2.20 1.30 17.15
C GLY A 8 3.33 1.03 16.17
N LYS A 9 4.51 0.69 16.71
CA LYS A 9 5.67 0.26 15.93
C LYS A 9 6.01 -1.17 16.32
N VAL A 10 6.37 -1.97 15.32
CA VAL A 10 6.94 -3.30 15.55
C VAL A 10 8.46 -3.16 15.56
N ASP A 11 9.11 -3.68 16.60
CA ASP A 11 10.58 -3.70 16.70
C ASP A 11 11.21 -4.83 15.86
N GLU A 12 12.54 -4.89 15.80
CA GLU A 12 13.27 -5.92 15.05
C GLU A 12 13.07 -7.34 15.61
N ALA A 13 12.63 -7.45 16.87
CA ALA A 13 12.31 -8.72 17.50
C ALA A 13 10.84 -9.14 17.28
N GLY A 14 10.04 -8.31 16.62
CA GLY A 14 8.63 -8.59 16.33
C GLY A 14 7.64 -8.15 17.42
N ASN A 15 8.06 -7.37 18.41
CA ASN A 15 7.18 -6.90 19.48
C ASN A 15 6.44 -5.61 19.07
N LEU A 16 5.13 -5.55 19.34
CA LEU A 16 4.33 -4.35 19.16
C LEU A 16 4.49 -3.40 20.35
N ALA A 17 5.06 -2.22 20.09
CA ALA A 17 5.11 -1.12 21.04
C ALA A 17 4.08 -0.05 20.66
N VAL A 18 3.13 0.23 21.54
CA VAL A 18 2.18 1.34 21.40
C VAL A 18 2.77 2.56 22.10
N THR A 19 2.99 3.64 21.36
CA THR A 19 3.65 4.84 21.89
C THR A 19 2.69 5.81 22.58
N GLU A 20 1.38 5.58 22.43
CA GLU A 20 0.32 6.48 22.90
C GLU A 20 -0.42 5.85 24.09
N SER A 21 -0.69 6.67 25.12
CA SER A 21 -1.51 6.24 26.25
C SER A 21 -3.00 6.35 25.91
N VAL A 22 -3.75 5.29 26.19
CA VAL A 22 -5.19 5.23 25.96
C VAL A 22 -5.92 4.90 27.25
N LYS A 23 -7.02 5.60 27.54
CA LYS A 23 -7.86 5.33 28.71
C LYS A 23 -8.99 4.38 28.31
N ILE A 24 -8.83 3.11 28.65
CA ILE A 24 -9.83 2.05 28.42
C ILE A 24 -10.34 1.60 29.80
N PRO A 25 -11.66 1.48 30.01
CA PRO A 25 -12.19 0.92 31.25
C PRO A 25 -11.72 -0.53 31.44
N PRO A 26 -11.63 -1.04 32.69
CA PRO A 26 -11.24 -2.42 32.95
C PRO A 26 -12.17 -3.41 32.26
N GLY A 27 -11.61 -4.39 31.56
CA GLY A 27 -12.35 -5.43 30.86
C GLY A 27 -11.48 -6.14 29.81
N ASP A 28 -12.05 -7.17 29.18
CA ASP A 28 -11.40 -7.87 28.07
C ASP A 28 -11.36 -7.00 26.81
N VAL A 29 -10.24 -7.05 26.08
CA VAL A 29 -10.04 -6.29 24.85
C VAL A 29 -9.48 -7.18 23.75
N GLU A 30 -9.92 -6.92 22.52
CA GLU A 30 -9.35 -7.54 21.31
C GLU A 30 -8.37 -6.57 20.66
N ILE A 31 -7.23 -7.10 20.18
CA ILE A 31 -6.21 -6.31 19.49
C ILE A 31 -6.16 -6.73 18.03
N ILE A 32 -6.35 -5.77 17.12
CA ILE A 32 -6.24 -5.96 15.67
C ILE A 32 -5.01 -5.19 15.18
N VAL A 33 -4.04 -5.90 14.62
CA VAL A 33 -2.81 -5.31 14.09
C VAL A 33 -2.90 -5.24 12.57
N LEU A 34 -2.88 -4.03 12.02
CA LEU A 34 -2.85 -3.79 10.58
C LEU A 34 -1.46 -3.30 10.18
N GLN A 35 -0.68 -4.14 9.50
CA GLN A 35 0.65 -3.77 9.02
C GLN A 35 0.54 -2.95 7.74
N THR A 36 0.96 -1.68 7.80
CA THR A 36 1.16 -0.86 6.61
C THR A 36 2.60 -0.99 6.18
N VAL A 37 2.85 -1.59 5.02
CA VAL A 37 4.21 -1.73 4.47
C VAL A 37 4.65 -0.37 3.96
N THR A 38 5.28 0.44 4.81
CA THR A 38 5.95 1.67 4.37
C THR A 38 7.29 1.24 3.81
N GLN A 39 7.40 1.22 2.48
CA GLN A 39 8.64 0.97 1.76
C GLN A 39 9.70 1.96 2.25
N ILE A 40 10.69 1.45 2.98
CA ILE A 40 11.84 2.23 3.42
C ILE A 40 12.83 2.19 2.26
N ASP A 41 12.84 3.26 1.47
CA ASP A 41 13.87 3.49 0.47
C ASP A 41 15.19 3.75 1.21
N ASN A 42 15.92 2.67 1.52
CA ASN A 42 17.33 2.78 1.88
C ASN A 42 18.12 3.09 0.61
N ALA A 43 18.28 4.38 0.34
CA ALA A 43 19.29 4.88 -0.58
C ALA A 43 20.69 4.55 -0.01
N THR A 44 21.27 3.45 -0.46
CA THR A 44 22.72 3.36 -0.64
C THR A 44 22.98 3.70 -2.10
N GLU A 45 23.56 4.87 -2.34
CA GLU A 45 24.05 5.28 -3.66
C GLU A 45 25.10 4.29 -4.15
N ALA A 46 24.68 3.28 -4.89
CA ALA A 46 25.49 2.66 -5.92
C ALA A 46 24.97 3.18 -7.24
N LYS A 47 25.65 4.19 -7.77
CA LYS A 47 25.55 4.62 -9.16
C LYS A 47 25.81 3.41 -10.06
N VAL A 48 24.73 2.79 -10.53
CA VAL A 48 24.74 1.89 -11.68
C VAL A 48 23.54 2.28 -12.50
N GLU A 49 23.81 2.86 -13.68
CA GLU A 49 22.84 2.90 -14.77
C GLU A 49 22.37 1.46 -14.98
N VAL A 50 21.17 1.15 -14.52
CA VAL A 50 20.44 -0.04 -14.97
C VAL A 50 19.15 0.50 -15.55
N GLU A 51 19.20 0.65 -16.87
CA GLU A 51 18.06 0.61 -17.76
C GLU A 51 17.06 -0.42 -17.22
N ALA A 52 15.99 0.08 -16.58
CA ALA A 52 15.07 -0.76 -15.84
C ALA A 52 14.20 -1.54 -16.83
N GLU A 53 14.66 -2.73 -17.21
CA GLU A 53 13.77 -3.76 -17.74
C GLU A 53 12.75 -4.09 -16.66
N VAL A 54 11.56 -3.50 -16.79
CA VAL A 54 10.45 -3.66 -15.85
C VAL A 54 10.12 -5.16 -15.76
N PRO A 55 10.19 -5.78 -14.57
CA PRO A 55 9.85 -7.19 -14.43
C PRO A 55 8.38 -7.37 -14.80
N LYS A 56 8.14 -8.13 -15.87
CA LYS A 56 6.80 -8.54 -16.31
C LYS A 56 6.15 -9.33 -15.17
N LYS A 57 5.41 -8.63 -14.30
CA LYS A 57 4.65 -9.25 -13.20
C LYS A 57 3.66 -10.22 -13.84
N LYS A 58 3.87 -11.51 -13.63
CA LYS A 58 2.97 -12.56 -14.12
C LYS A 58 1.69 -12.50 -13.29
N VAL A 59 0.74 -11.68 -13.72
CA VAL A 59 -0.57 -11.56 -13.06
C VAL A 59 -1.30 -12.88 -13.24
N GLU A 60 -1.71 -13.51 -12.14
CA GLU A 60 -2.51 -14.73 -12.19
C GLU A 60 -3.96 -14.39 -12.54
N TYR A 61 -4.35 -14.69 -13.78
CA TYR A 61 -5.69 -14.41 -14.27
C TYR A 61 -6.66 -15.55 -13.94
N ARG A 62 -7.84 -15.21 -13.38
CA ARG A 62 -8.95 -16.16 -13.19
C ARG A 62 -9.62 -16.58 -14.50
N THR A 63 -9.55 -15.75 -15.53
CA THR A 63 -10.20 -15.97 -16.83
C THR A 63 -9.23 -15.66 -17.98
N LYS A 64 -9.39 -16.34 -19.12
CA LYS A 64 -8.49 -16.20 -20.28
C LYS A 64 -8.87 -15.03 -21.22
N ALA A 65 -10.06 -14.46 -21.06
CA ALA A 65 -10.67 -13.54 -22.04
C ALA A 65 -9.93 -12.20 -22.22
N PHE A 66 -9.00 -11.86 -21.32
CA PHE A 66 -8.25 -10.60 -21.37
C PHE A 66 -6.75 -10.80 -21.16
N ARG A 67 -6.26 -12.04 -21.29
CA ARG A 67 -4.88 -12.39 -21.01
C ARG A 67 -3.91 -11.58 -21.89
N ASP A 68 -4.18 -11.54 -23.19
CA ASP A 68 -3.35 -10.84 -24.16
C ASP A 68 -3.36 -9.32 -23.94
N LEU A 69 -4.52 -8.76 -23.56
CA LEU A 69 -4.65 -7.34 -23.24
C LEU A 69 -3.86 -6.96 -21.98
N LEU A 70 -3.89 -7.80 -20.95
CA LEU A 70 -3.23 -7.55 -19.66
C LEU A 70 -1.72 -7.80 -19.72
N GLU A 71 -1.26 -8.78 -20.51
CA GLU A 71 0.17 -9.08 -20.70
C GLU A 71 0.89 -8.02 -21.55
N ASN A 72 0.17 -7.34 -22.45
CA ASN A 72 0.73 -6.31 -23.33
C ASN A 72 0.39 -4.87 -22.90
N ALA A 73 -0.25 -4.67 -21.75
CA ALA A 73 -0.57 -3.34 -21.26
C ALA A 73 0.72 -2.53 -20.99
N PRO A 74 0.75 -1.22 -21.32
CA PRO A 74 1.91 -0.39 -21.01
C PRO A 74 2.10 -0.32 -19.49
N PRO A 75 3.36 -0.26 -19.01
CA PRO A 75 3.64 -0.12 -17.60
C PRO A 75 3.03 1.18 -17.07
N VAL A 76 2.47 1.11 -15.87
CA VAL A 76 1.96 2.30 -15.18
C VAL A 76 3.15 3.20 -14.82
N PRO A 77 3.10 4.51 -15.10
CA PRO A 77 4.15 5.44 -14.69
C PRO A 77 4.39 5.43 -13.18
N SER A 78 5.63 5.62 -12.73
CA SER A 78 6.00 5.66 -11.31
C SER A 78 5.27 6.75 -10.52
N ASP A 79 4.88 7.82 -11.20
CA ASP A 79 4.24 9.01 -10.62
C ASP A 79 2.70 8.92 -10.65
N PHE A 80 2.13 7.77 -11.04
CA PHE A 80 0.68 7.59 -11.13
C PHE A 80 0.04 7.46 -9.74
N ASP A 81 -0.74 8.47 -9.33
CA ASP A 81 -1.56 8.43 -8.12
C ASP A 81 -3.00 7.95 -8.45
N PRO A 82 -3.38 6.73 -8.03
CA PRO A 82 -4.71 6.18 -8.31
C PRO A 82 -5.85 6.93 -7.60
N GLU A 83 -5.59 7.53 -6.44
CA GLU A 83 -6.60 8.32 -5.74
C GLU A 83 -6.83 9.62 -6.50
N GLN A 84 -5.77 10.35 -6.86
CA GLN A 84 -5.88 11.58 -7.65
C GLN A 84 -6.62 11.35 -8.97
N ALA A 85 -6.25 10.31 -9.73
CA ALA A 85 -6.91 10.00 -11.00
C ALA A 85 -8.42 9.71 -10.84
N LYS A 86 -8.79 9.02 -9.75
CA LYS A 86 -10.19 8.77 -9.41
C LYS A 86 -10.93 10.07 -9.05
N TRP A 87 -10.29 10.95 -8.29
CA TRP A 87 -10.86 12.26 -7.95
C TRP A 87 -11.04 13.15 -9.17
N GLU A 88 -10.07 13.20 -10.08
CA GLU A 88 -10.16 13.93 -11.35
C GLU A 88 -11.30 13.40 -12.23
N TYR A 89 -11.42 12.08 -12.36
CA TYR A 89 -12.53 11.45 -13.08
C TYR A 89 -13.88 11.81 -12.46
N LEU A 90 -14.01 11.72 -11.13
CA LEU A 90 -15.26 12.06 -10.45
C LEU A 90 -15.58 13.54 -10.60
N LYS A 91 -14.57 14.41 -10.57
CA LYS A 91 -14.74 15.84 -10.80
C LYS A 91 -15.24 16.14 -12.21
N GLU A 92 -14.62 15.55 -13.21
CA GLU A 92 -15.02 15.70 -14.62
C GLU A 92 -16.41 15.11 -14.91
N LYS A 93 -16.74 13.96 -14.31
CA LYS A 93 -18.02 13.29 -14.53
C LYS A 93 -19.18 13.91 -13.77
N HIS A 94 -18.93 14.42 -12.56
CA HIS A 94 -19.98 14.92 -11.67
C HIS A 94 -19.99 16.44 -11.54
N ASN A 95 -19.17 17.17 -12.32
CA ASN A 95 -19.02 18.63 -12.27
C ASN A 95 -18.85 19.16 -10.83
N LEU A 96 -17.98 18.51 -10.06
CA LEU A 96 -17.65 18.90 -8.69
C LEU A 96 -16.66 20.09 -8.63
#